data_AF-A0A845FHF6-F1
#
_entry.id   AF-A0A845FHF6-F1
#
_cell.length_a   1.000
_cell.length_b   1.000
_cell.length_c   1.000
_cell.angle_alpha   90.00
_cell.angle_beta   90.00
_cell.angle_gamma   90.00
#
_symmetry.space_group_name_H-M   'P 1'
#
loop_
_entity.id
_entity.type
_entity.pdbx_description
1 polymer ?
#
loop_
_entity_poly.entity_id
_entity_poly.type
_entity_poly.pdbx_seq_one_letter_code
_entity_poly.pdbx_strand_id
1 'polypeptide(L)'
;MGLTREEIFKKIDEENVKFIRLQFTDMLGTIKNVEIPLSQLDKALDGKMMFDGSSIEGFVRIEESDMYLVPDLDTFVVFPWTSEKGKVARFICDIYNPDETPFEGCPRYNL
;
A
#
# COMPACT_ATOMS: atom_id res chain seq x y z
N MET A 1 -14.95 -11.18 4.19
CA MET A 1 -15.74 -9.96 3.92
C MET A 1 -14.92 -8.86 4.53
N GLY A 2 -14.26 -8.08 3.67
CA GLY A 2 -13.30 -7.08 4.09
C GLY A 2 -13.95 -5.96 4.87
N LEU A 3 -13.11 -5.23 5.58
CA LEU A 3 -13.55 -4.01 6.24
C LEU A 3 -13.99 -3.01 5.18
N THR A 4 -15.13 -2.38 5.39
CA THR A 4 -15.57 -1.26 4.56
C THR A 4 -14.68 -0.04 4.82
N ARG A 5 -14.67 0.92 3.89
CA ARG A 5 -13.93 2.19 4.04
C ARG A 5 -14.29 2.87 5.37
N GLU A 6 -15.57 2.92 5.71
CA GLU A 6 -16.05 3.51 6.96
C GLU A 6 -15.52 2.80 8.21
N GLU A 7 -15.51 1.47 8.21
CA GLU A 7 -14.95 0.68 9.33
C GLU A 7 -13.45 0.88 9.48
N ILE A 8 -12.71 1.03 8.37
CA ILE A 8 -11.28 1.33 8.40
C ILE A 8 -11.03 2.68 9.06
N PHE A 9 -11.74 3.74 8.64
CA PHE A 9 -11.58 5.07 9.22
C PHE A 9 -11.92 5.08 10.71
N LYS A 10 -13.01 4.40 11.09
CA LYS A 10 -13.39 4.24 12.50
C LYS A 10 -12.28 3.57 13.31
N LYS A 11 -11.72 2.47 12.81
CA LYS A 11 -10.66 1.72 13.49
C LYS A 11 -9.36 2.52 13.60
N ILE A 12 -9.04 3.34 12.60
CA ILE A 12 -7.90 4.27 12.61
C ILE A 12 -8.03 5.30 13.72
N ASP A 13 -9.23 5.86 13.90
CA ASP A 13 -9.52 6.82 14.96
C ASP A 13 -9.48 6.16 16.35
N GLU A 14 -10.17 5.04 16.53
CA GLU A 14 -10.21 4.26 17.78
C GLU A 14 -8.82 3.83 18.27
N GLU A 15 -7.96 3.41 17.35
CA GLU A 15 -6.59 2.95 17.65
C GLU A 15 -5.55 4.09 17.64
N ASN A 16 -5.97 5.33 17.39
CA ASN A 16 -5.11 6.52 17.28
C ASN A 16 -3.90 6.28 16.34
N VAL A 17 -4.20 5.72 15.16
CA VAL A 17 -3.21 5.51 14.10
C VAL A 17 -2.78 6.87 13.55
N LYS A 18 -1.48 7.04 13.25
CA LYS A 18 -0.94 8.29 12.67
C LYS A 18 -0.33 8.10 11.29
N PHE A 19 0.11 6.89 10.99
CA PHE A 19 0.75 6.56 9.73
C PHE A 19 0.19 5.26 9.15
N ILE A 20 0.16 5.20 7.84
CA ILE A 20 -0.28 4.03 7.08
C ILE A 20 0.89 3.56 6.24
N ARG A 21 1.19 2.26 6.30
CA ARG A 21 2.17 1.60 5.45
C ARG A 21 1.47 0.86 4.33
N LEU A 22 1.71 1.30 3.11
CA LEU A 22 1.35 0.59 1.90
C LEU A 22 2.47 -0.41 1.60
N GLN A 23 2.22 -1.69 1.84
CA GLN A 23 3.20 -2.76 1.65
C GLN A 23 2.93 -3.52 0.37
N PHE A 24 4.00 -3.88 -0.33
CA PHE A 24 3.94 -4.75 -1.50
C PHE A 24 5.19 -5.61 -1.55
N THR A 25 5.20 -6.60 -2.43
CA THR A 25 6.31 -7.55 -2.59
C THR A 25 6.89 -7.40 -3.99
N ASP A 26 8.21 -7.32 -4.07
CA ASP A 26 8.91 -7.32 -5.35
C ASP A 26 9.10 -8.73 -5.93
N MET A 27 9.60 -8.82 -7.16
CA MET A 27 9.82 -10.12 -7.84
C MET A 27 10.78 -11.05 -7.11
N LEU A 28 11.63 -10.53 -6.22
CA LEU A 28 12.56 -11.31 -5.43
C LEU A 28 11.95 -11.78 -4.10
N GLY A 29 10.67 -11.45 -3.84
CA GLY A 29 9.99 -11.78 -2.59
C GLY A 29 10.31 -10.82 -1.44
N THR A 30 11.00 -9.71 -1.71
CA THR A 30 11.33 -8.72 -0.68
C THR A 30 10.12 -7.82 -0.43
N ILE A 31 9.80 -7.63 0.85
CA ILE A 31 8.73 -6.72 1.26
C ILE A 31 9.25 -5.28 1.15
N LYS A 32 8.59 -4.48 0.33
CA LYS A 32 8.77 -3.04 0.20
C LYS A 32 7.57 -2.33 0.84
N ASN A 33 7.77 -1.09 1.25
CA ASN A 33 6.70 -0.31 1.85
C ASN A 33 6.86 1.19 1.60
N VAL A 34 5.73 1.87 1.46
CA VAL A 34 5.62 3.33 1.42
C VAL A 34 4.81 3.76 2.63
N GLU A 35 5.39 4.65 3.44
CA GLU A 35 4.71 5.20 4.62
C GLU A 35 4.06 6.54 4.25
N ILE A 36 2.76 6.66 4.50
CA ILE A 36 1.97 7.86 4.21
C ILE A 36 1.29 8.39 5.48
N PRO A 37 1.12 9.72 5.62
CA PRO A 37 0.28 10.29 6.67
C PRO A 37 -1.20 10.00 6.41
N LEU A 38 -2.03 10.04 7.46
CA LEU A 38 -3.49 9.86 7.33
C LEU A 38 -4.15 10.81 6.34
N SER A 39 -3.61 12.02 6.15
CA SER A 39 -4.12 12.98 5.18
C SER A 39 -4.08 12.49 3.72
N GLN A 40 -3.23 11.50 3.43
CA GLN A 40 -3.10 10.87 2.11
C GLN A 40 -3.85 9.54 2.01
N LEU A 41 -4.45 9.05 3.12
CA LEU A 41 -5.14 7.76 3.13
C LEU A 41 -6.29 7.74 2.13
N ASP A 42 -7.10 8.80 2.09
CA ASP A 42 -8.25 8.89 1.20
C ASP A 42 -7.84 8.71 -0.28
N LYS A 43 -6.73 9.38 -0.66
CA LYS A 43 -6.11 9.26 -1.99
C LYS A 43 -5.54 7.86 -2.24
N ALA A 44 -4.96 7.23 -1.22
CA ALA A 44 -4.43 5.87 -1.34
C ALA A 44 -5.55 4.83 -1.53
N LEU A 45 -6.65 4.95 -0.79
CA LEU A 45 -7.82 4.07 -0.94
C LEU A 45 -8.50 4.21 -2.30
N ASP A 46 -8.37 5.37 -2.95
CA ASP A 46 -8.82 5.58 -4.32
C ASP A 46 -7.87 4.98 -5.38
N GLY A 47 -6.79 4.29 -4.97
CA GLY A 47 -5.79 3.70 -5.88
C GLY A 47 -4.88 4.73 -6.56
N LYS A 48 -4.88 5.98 -6.09
CA LYS A 48 -4.15 7.09 -6.74
C LYS A 48 -2.78 7.36 -6.11
N MET A 49 -2.24 6.41 -5.36
CA MET A 49 -0.93 6.56 -4.76
C MET A 49 0.15 6.15 -5.75
N MET A 50 0.80 7.15 -6.36
CA MET A 50 1.93 6.92 -7.24
C MET A 50 3.21 6.66 -6.45
N PHE A 51 4.05 5.77 -6.95
CA PHE A 51 5.40 5.57 -6.47
C PHE A 51 6.35 5.30 -7.64
N ASP A 52 7.63 5.60 -7.43
CA ASP A 52 8.67 5.36 -8.42
C ASP A 52 9.10 3.89 -8.40
N GLY A 53 8.74 3.15 -9.45
CA GLY A 53 9.09 1.76 -9.64
C GLY A 53 10.57 1.51 -9.89
N SER A 54 11.36 2.55 -10.17
CA SER A 54 12.81 2.44 -10.37
C SER A 54 13.55 1.87 -9.14
N SER A 55 12.96 2.05 -7.95
CA SER A 55 13.50 1.57 -6.68
C SER A 55 13.22 0.09 -6.39
N ILE A 56 12.53 -0.61 -7.30
CA ILE A 56 12.25 -2.04 -7.17
C ILE A 56 13.22 -2.85 -8.03
N GLU A 57 14.07 -3.66 -7.38
CA GLU A 57 14.96 -4.58 -8.08
C GLU A 57 14.16 -5.67 -8.82
N GLY A 58 14.46 -5.83 -10.11
CA GLY A 58 13.80 -6.80 -10.99
C GLY A 58 12.70 -6.19 -11.85
N PHE A 59 12.15 -5.03 -11.48
CA PHE A 59 11.26 -4.27 -12.37
C PHE A 59 12.10 -3.75 -13.53
N VAL A 60 11.54 -3.82 -14.74
CA VAL A 60 12.27 -3.67 -16.00
C VAL A 60 13.08 -2.36 -15.99
N ARG A 61 14.41 -2.46 -16.15
CA ARG A 61 15.40 -1.36 -16.06
C ARG A 61 15.18 -0.18 -17.03
N ILE A 62 14.11 -0.17 -17.83
CA ILE A 62 14.00 0.64 -19.05
C ILE A 62 12.95 1.74 -18.96
N GLU A 63 11.98 1.67 -18.05
CA GLU A 63 10.99 2.74 -17.94
C GLU A 63 10.90 3.26 -16.51
N GLU A 64 11.21 4.55 -16.37
CA GLU A 64 10.82 5.43 -15.27
C GLU A 64 9.28 5.53 -15.23
N SER A 65 8.60 4.40 -15.06
CA SER A 65 7.14 4.34 -15.06
C SER A 65 6.65 4.65 -13.66
N ASP A 66 5.98 5.78 -13.50
CA ASP A 66 5.10 6.01 -12.37
C ASP A 66 4.16 4.80 -12.22
N MET A 67 4.17 4.13 -11.07
CA MET A 67 3.28 2.99 -10.82
C MET A 67 2.27 3.36 -9.73
N TYR A 68 1.10 2.73 -9.77
CA TYR A 68 0.05 2.94 -8.79
C TYR A 68 0.03 1.80 -7.77
N LEU A 69 -0.11 2.17 -6.49
CA LEU A 69 -0.39 1.25 -5.40
C LEU A 69 -1.89 1.26 -5.12
N VAL A 70 -2.51 0.10 -5.28
CA VAL A 70 -3.92 -0.13 -4.98
C VAL A 70 -4.01 -0.97 -3.70
N PRO A 71 -4.42 -0.39 -2.56
CA PRO A 71 -4.50 -1.12 -1.30
C PRO A 71 -5.69 -2.08 -1.27
N ASP A 72 -5.43 -3.30 -0.80
CA ASP A 72 -6.46 -4.30 -0.53
C ASP A 72 -7.04 -4.08 0.88
N LEU A 73 -8.31 -3.68 0.95
CA LEU A 73 -9.02 -3.36 2.19
C LEU A 73 -9.15 -4.57 3.14
N ASP A 74 -9.21 -5.79 2.61
CA ASP A 74 -9.27 -7.02 3.42
C ASP A 74 -7.97 -7.25 4.21
N THR A 75 -6.86 -6.61 3.81
CA THR A 75 -5.54 -6.79 4.41
C THR A 75 -5.19 -5.76 5.47
N PHE A 76 -6.14 -4.90 5.84
CA PHE A 76 -5.94 -3.86 6.85
C PHE A 76 -5.59 -4.44 8.21
N VAL A 77 -4.40 -4.08 8.73
CA VAL A 77 -3.94 -4.48 10.06
C VAL A 77 -3.30 -3.30 10.77
N VAL A 78 -3.71 -3.04 12.01
CA VAL A 78 -3.03 -2.10 12.90
C VAL A 78 -1.93 -2.84 13.64
N PHE A 79 -0.70 -2.31 13.61
CA PHE A 79 0.39 -2.92 14.35
C PHE A 79 0.17 -2.78 15.86
N PRO A 80 0.40 -3.85 16.65
CA PRO A 80 0.10 -3.86 18.08
C PRO A 80 1.09 -3.02 18.90
N TRP A 81 2.26 -2.70 18.35
CA TRP A 81 3.26 -1.86 19.01
C TRP A 81 3.00 -0.37 18.70
N THR A 82 2.96 0.42 19.77
CA THR A 82 2.80 1.87 19.71
C THR A 82 4.18 2.53 19.72
N SER A 83 4.45 3.45 18.80
CA SER A 83 5.57 4.39 18.98
C SER A 83 5.10 5.58 19.81
N GLU A 84 6.01 6.34 20.41
CA GLU A 84 5.67 7.62 21.08
C GLU A 84 4.90 8.60 20.17
N LYS A 85 4.95 8.38 18.85
CA LYS A 85 4.30 9.22 17.82
C LYS A 85 2.94 8.69 17.36
N GLY A 86 2.42 7.60 17.95
CA GLY A 86 1.16 6.95 17.57
C GLY A 86 1.34 5.57 16.95
N LYS A 87 0.21 4.89 16.70
CA LYS A 87 0.19 3.57 16.04
C LYS A 87 0.33 3.69 14.53
N VAL A 88 0.77 2.60 13.92
CA VAL A 88 0.92 2.49 12.47
C VAL A 88 -0.01 1.36 12.00
N ALA A 89 -0.75 1.59 10.94
CA ALA A 89 -1.51 0.54 10.27
C ALA A 89 -0.90 0.20 8.92
N ARG A 90 -1.30 -0.93 8.36
CA ARG A 90 -0.80 -1.46 7.11
C ARG A 90 -1.93 -1.87 6.19
N PHE A 91 -1.72 -1.64 4.89
CA PHE A 91 -2.38 -2.35 3.80
C PHE A 91 -1.35 -3.13 2.99
N ILE A 92 -1.72 -4.30 2.49
CA ILE A 92 -1.04 -4.93 1.36
C ILE A 92 -1.64 -4.32 0.09
N CYS A 93 -0.78 -3.97 -0.85
CA CYS A 93 -1.14 -3.30 -2.08
C CYS A 93 -0.75 -4.15 -3.28
N ASP A 94 -1.60 -4.12 -4.29
CA ASP A 94 -1.30 -4.58 -5.62
C ASP A 94 -0.71 -3.42 -6.43
N ILE A 95 0.09 -3.77 -7.43
CA ILE A 95 0.80 -2.82 -8.28
C ILE A 95 0.09 -2.74 -9.62
N TYR A 96 -0.23 -1.53 -10.04
CA TYR A 96 -0.89 -1.22 -11.29
C TYR A 96 -0.04 -0.28 -12.13
N ASN A 97 -0.12 -0.47 -13.45
CA ASN A 97 0.47 0.41 -14.44
C ASN A 97 -0.29 1.74 -14.55
N PRO A 98 0.31 2.78 -15.18
CA PRO A 98 -0.38 4.04 -15.45
C PRO A 98 -1.70 3.93 -16.21
N ASP A 99 -1.83 2.89 -17.03
CA ASP A 99 -3.01 2.59 -17.84
C ASP A 99 -4.08 1.78 -17.08
N GLU A 100 -3.96 1.70 -15.75
CA GLU A 100 -4.84 0.95 -14.85
C GLU A 100 -4.83 -0.57 -15.08
N THR A 101 -3.87 -1.10 -15.84
CA THR A 101 -3.68 -2.54 -15.98
C THR A 101 -2.88 -3.12 -14.80
N PRO A 102 -3.17 -4.35 -14.34
CA PRO A 102 -2.36 -5.02 -13.32
C PRO A 102 -0.92 -5.18 -13.81
N PHE A 103 0.06 -4.89 -12.97
CA PHE A 103 1.46 -5.04 -13.33
C PHE A 103 1.85 -6.53 -13.36
N GLU A 104 2.29 -7.04 -14.51
CA GLU A 104 2.62 -8.46 -14.70
C GLU A 104 3.76 -8.95 -13.80
N GLY A 105 4.67 -8.08 -13.36
CA GLY A 105 5.72 -8.47 -12.41
C GLY A 105 5.27 -8.42 -10.94
N CYS A 106 3.99 -8.15 -10.65
CA CYS A 106 3.45 -8.20 -9.29
C CYS A 106 3.26 -9.68 -8.88
N PRO A 107 4.02 -10.21 -7.91
CA PRO A 107 3.93 -11.62 -7.55
C PRO A 107 2.57 -12.00 -6.99
N ARG A 108 1.90 -11.06 -6.31
CA ARG A 108 0.58 -11.28 -5.71
C ARG A 108 -0.51 -11.47 -6.76
N TYR A 109 -0.39 -10.82 -7.92
CA TYR A 109 -1.34 -10.95 -9.02
C TYR A 109 -1.20 -12.28 -9.78
N ASN A 110 0.01 -12.86 -9.79
CA ASN A 110 0.31 -14.11 -10.52
C ASN A 110 0.03 -15.40 -9.70
N LEU A 111 -0.59 -15.29 -8.52
CA LEU A 111 -0.95 -16.42 -7.64
C LEU A 111 -2.43 -16.80 -7.79
#